data_AF-A0AAJ3YY52-F1
#
_entry.id   AF-A0AAJ3YY52-F1
#
_cell.length_a   1.000
_cell.length_b   1.000
_cell.length_c   1.000
_cell.angle_alpha   90.00
_cell.angle_beta   90.00
_cell.angle_gamma   90.00
#
_symmetry.space_group_name_H-M   'P 1'
#
loop_
_entity.id
_entity.type
_entity.pdbx_description
1 polymer ?
#
loop_
_entity_poly.entity_id
_entity_poly.type
_entity_poly.pdbx_seq_one_letter_code
_entity_poly.pdbx_strand_id
1 'polypeptide(L)'
;MNSEQARIYFVDNGLKYEDVTEGDICVLTMLLNKHVKNAIKKNKNTIDTMRMSQKIKSKYTTKGTLKCCFLFVNSDYFTQREAISFNQDGFIGFAGWASSDNVKPMIDAFVEWVDYLRDHFKEFR
;
A
#
# COMPACT_ATOMS: atom_id res chain seq x y z
N MET A 1 4.61 -12.15 6.69
CA MET A 1 3.48 -11.94 5.77
C MET A 1 4.01 -11.93 4.34
N ASN A 2 3.43 -12.73 3.45
CA ASN A 2 3.59 -12.59 1.99
C ASN A 2 2.36 -11.86 1.40
N SER A 3 2.33 -11.63 0.09
CA SER A 3 1.25 -10.88 -0.57
C SER A 3 -0.13 -11.51 -0.41
N GLU A 4 -0.22 -12.84 -0.40
CA GLU A 4 -1.50 -13.54 -0.23
C GLU A 4 -2.00 -13.43 1.20
N GLN A 5 -1.12 -13.68 2.18
CA GLN A 5 -1.42 -13.52 3.59
C GLN A 5 -1.84 -12.08 3.91
N ALA A 6 -1.22 -11.07 3.28
CA ALA A 6 -1.58 -9.68 3.47
C ALA A 6 -3.01 -9.38 2.98
N ARG A 7 -3.41 -9.92 1.81
CA ARG A 7 -4.79 -9.80 1.31
C ARG A 7 -5.79 -10.46 2.25
N ILE A 8 -5.50 -11.68 2.69
CA ILE A 8 -6.33 -12.42 3.64
C ILE A 8 -6.46 -11.61 4.94
N TYR A 9 -5.37 -11.05 5.45
CA TYR A 9 -5.37 -10.24 6.66
C TYR A 9 -6.28 -9.01 6.56
N PHE A 10 -6.35 -8.34 5.41
CA PHE A 10 -7.29 -7.23 5.19
C PHE A 10 -8.75 -7.70 5.33
N VAL A 11 -9.10 -8.83 4.70
CA VAL A 11 -10.46 -9.40 4.73
C VAL A 11 -10.81 -9.95 6.12
N ASP A 12 -9.88 -10.63 6.79
CA ASP A 12 -10.06 -11.21 8.12
C ASP A 12 -10.32 -10.15 9.20
N ASN A 13 -9.83 -8.91 8.98
CA ASN A 13 -10.15 -7.77 9.83
C ASN A 13 -11.50 -7.11 9.48
N GLY A 14 -12.28 -7.71 8.58
CA GLY A 14 -13.60 -7.24 8.17
C GLY A 14 -13.60 -6.00 7.30
N LEU A 15 -12.44 -5.62 6.74
CA LEU A 15 -12.28 -4.43 5.92
C LEU A 15 -12.66 -4.72 4.46
N LYS A 16 -13.23 -3.70 3.81
CA LYS A 16 -13.55 -3.67 2.37
C LYS A 16 -13.21 -2.29 1.79
N TYR A 17 -13.25 -2.13 0.48
CA TYR A 17 -12.87 -0.86 -0.14
C TYR A 17 -13.78 0.29 0.26
N GLU A 18 -15.05 0.00 0.57
CA GLU A 18 -16.02 0.98 1.02
C GLU A 18 -15.65 1.62 2.36
N ASP A 19 -14.79 0.95 3.12
CA ASP A 19 -14.28 1.40 4.41
C ASP A 19 -13.09 2.35 4.26
N VAL A 20 -12.55 2.48 3.04
CA VAL A 20 -11.32 3.23 2.76
C VAL A 20 -11.65 4.59 2.16
N THR A 21 -11.21 5.64 2.84
CA THR A 21 -11.30 7.03 2.39
C THR A 21 -10.01 7.52 1.74
N GLU A 22 -10.04 8.72 1.17
CA GLU A 22 -8.82 9.37 0.67
C GLU A 22 -7.80 9.66 1.78
N GLY A 23 -8.26 9.99 2.98
CA GLY A 23 -7.40 10.19 4.15
C GLY A 23 -6.61 8.93 4.51
N ASP A 24 -7.27 7.78 4.45
CA ASP A 24 -6.63 6.49 4.73
C ASP A 24 -5.57 6.13 3.69
N ILE A 25 -5.82 6.43 2.41
CA ILE A 25 -4.82 6.28 1.34
C ILE A 25 -3.61 7.20 1.56
N CYS A 26 -3.83 8.41 2.09
CA CYS A 26 -2.74 9.30 2.48
C CYS A 26 -1.87 8.66 3.58
N VAL A 27 -2.49 8.09 4.63
CA VAL A 27 -1.79 7.37 5.69
C VAL A 27 -1.00 6.18 5.13
N LEU A 28 -1.59 5.37 4.25
CA LEU A 28 -0.87 4.27 3.58
C LEU A 28 0.35 4.79 2.80
N THR A 29 0.21 5.92 2.10
CA THR A 29 1.32 6.55 1.37
C THR A 29 2.45 7.00 2.30
N MET A 30 2.12 7.50 3.49
CA MET A 30 3.10 7.85 4.52
C MET A 30 3.81 6.61 5.09
N LEU A 31 3.06 5.54 5.37
CA LEU A 31 3.60 4.28 5.85
C LEU A 31 4.51 3.61 4.81
N LEU A 32 4.11 3.61 3.54
CA LEU A 32 4.94 3.14 2.44
C LEU A 32 6.27 3.90 2.38
N ASN A 33 6.22 5.24 2.45
CA ASN A 33 7.43 6.07 2.51
C ASN A 33 8.34 5.68 3.69
N LYS A 34 7.78 5.47 4.89
CA LYS A 34 8.51 5.07 6.10
C LYS A 34 9.20 3.71 5.90
N HIS A 35 8.47 2.70 5.45
CA HIS A 35 8.99 1.34 5.27
C HIS A 35 10.02 1.24 4.15
N VAL A 36 9.79 1.89 3.01
CA VAL A 36 10.76 1.94 1.91
C VAL A 36 12.07 2.60 2.37
N LYS A 37 12.00 3.75 3.04
CA LYS A 37 13.20 4.42 3.57
C LYS A 37 13.94 3.57 4.61
N ASN A 38 13.20 2.86 5.47
CA ASN A 38 13.80 1.97 6.45
C ASN A 38 14.48 0.75 5.80
N ALA A 39 13.87 0.20 4.75
CA ALA A 39 14.47 -0.89 3.98
C ALA A 39 15.76 -0.46 3.30
N ILE A 40 15.78 0.74 2.70
CA ILE A 40 16.99 1.33 2.08
C ILE A 40 18.12 1.47 3.09
N LYS A 41 17.83 1.95 4.30
CA LYS A 41 18.84 2.09 5.37
C LYS A 41 19.44 0.74 5.79
N LYS A 42 18.66 -0.34 5.70
CA LYS A 42 19.06 -1.69 6.14
C LYS A 42 19.73 -2.52 5.03
N ASN A 43 19.27 -2.39 3.78
CA ASN A 43 19.73 -3.18 2.64
C ASN A 43 20.49 -2.30 1.65
N LYS A 44 21.82 -2.40 1.65
CA LYS A 44 22.71 -1.64 0.74
C LYS A 44 22.61 -2.01 -0.75
N ASN A 45 21.83 -3.02 -1.13
CA ASN A 45 21.86 -3.56 -2.49
C ASN A 45 20.44 -3.68 -3.10
N THR A 46 20.28 -3.08 -4.30
CA THR A 46 19.17 -3.13 -5.29
C THR A 46 17.94 -2.21 -5.13
N ILE A 47 17.68 -1.64 -3.96
CA ILE A 47 16.56 -0.70 -3.72
C ILE A 47 16.98 0.66 -3.18
N ASP A 48 18.28 0.94 -3.17
CA ASP A 48 18.95 2.11 -2.58
C ASP A 48 18.38 3.48 -2.95
N THR A 49 17.80 3.61 -4.14
CA THR A 49 17.28 4.87 -4.69
C THR A 49 15.75 4.91 -4.78
N MET A 50 15.06 3.90 -4.25
CA MET A 50 13.59 3.86 -4.29
C MET A 50 12.97 4.99 -3.47
N ARG A 51 11.95 5.61 -4.05
CA ARG A 51 11.13 6.64 -3.40
C ARG A 51 9.69 6.54 -3.86
N MET A 52 8.75 6.92 -3.00
CA MET A 52 7.36 7.04 -3.43
C MET A 52 7.22 8.11 -4.51
N SER A 53 6.40 7.81 -5.51
CA SER A 53 5.99 8.78 -6.51
C SER A 53 4.97 9.74 -5.91
N GLN A 54 5.01 11.01 -6.34
CA GLN A 54 3.93 11.97 -6.05
C GLN A 54 2.64 11.62 -6.81
N LYS A 55 2.76 10.81 -7.87
CA LYS A 55 1.62 10.36 -8.64
C LYS A 55 0.84 9.31 -7.85
N ILE A 56 -0.43 9.59 -7.63
CA ILE A 56 -1.44 8.65 -7.17
C ILE A 56 -2.53 8.62 -8.24
N LYS A 57 -2.97 7.42 -8.65
CA LYS A 57 -4.15 7.29 -9.50
C LYS A 57 -5.26 6.69 -8.66
N SER A 58 -6.24 7.48 -8.27
CA SER A 58 -7.36 7.02 -7.46
C SER A 58 -8.69 7.38 -8.10
N LYS A 59 -9.72 6.58 -7.81
CA LYS A 59 -11.12 6.87 -8.10
C LYS A 59 -11.93 6.56 -6.86
N TYR A 60 -12.85 7.46 -6.53
CA TYR A 60 -13.77 7.32 -5.40
C TYR A 60 -15.22 7.33 -5.87
N THR A 61 -16.13 6.88 -5.02
CA THR A 61 -17.57 7.08 -5.19
C THR A 61 -17.94 8.53 -4.88
N THR A 62 -19.18 8.93 -5.21
CA THR A 62 -19.72 10.23 -4.81
C THR A 62 -19.81 10.40 -3.29
N LYS A 63 -19.79 9.30 -2.53
CA LYS A 63 -19.77 9.29 -1.06
C LYS A 63 -18.35 9.33 -0.48
N GLY A 64 -17.32 9.46 -1.33
CA GLY A 64 -15.91 9.54 -0.90
C GLY A 64 -15.23 8.20 -0.61
N THR A 65 -15.89 7.07 -0.87
CA THR A 65 -15.32 5.73 -0.63
C THR A 65 -14.51 5.22 -1.82
N LEU A 66 -13.50 4.38 -1.58
CA LEU A 66 -12.58 3.93 -2.62
C LEU A 66 -13.23 3.01 -3.66
N LYS A 67 -12.94 3.23 -4.96
CA LYS A 67 -13.22 2.28 -6.05
C LYS A 67 -11.97 1.57 -6.54
N CYS A 68 -10.89 2.32 -6.73
CA CYS A 68 -9.58 1.80 -7.07
C CYS A 68 -8.51 2.86 -6.76
N CYS A 69 -7.30 2.42 -6.43
CA CYS A 69 -6.17 3.30 -6.18
C CYS A 69 -4.86 2.59 -6.58
N PHE A 70 -3.98 3.30 -7.25
CA PHE A 70 -2.67 2.81 -7.65
C PHE A 70 -1.62 3.75 -7.10
N LEU A 71 -0.78 3.22 -6.21
CA LEU A 71 0.35 3.90 -5.60
C LEU A 71 1.62 3.44 -6.32
N PHE A 72 2.52 4.38 -6.58
CA PHE A 72 3.69 4.13 -7.41
C PHE A 72 4.99 4.46 -6.69
N VAL A 73 6.06 3.77 -7.07
CA VAL A 73 7.44 4.07 -6.69
C VAL A 73 8.27 4.44 -7.92
N ASN A 74 9.30 5.24 -7.67
CA ASN A 74 10.35 5.58 -8.61
C ASN A 74 11.70 5.09 -8.05
N SER A 75 12.66 4.89 -8.93
CA SER A 75 14.07 4.66 -8.63
C SER A 75 14.90 5.34 -9.72
N ASP A 76 16.21 5.22 -9.69
CA ASP A 76 17.09 5.82 -10.71
C ASP A 76 17.01 5.08 -12.06
N TYR A 77 16.50 3.84 -12.07
CA TYR A 77 16.38 3.00 -13.27
C TYR A 77 14.93 2.69 -13.69
N PHE A 78 13.93 3.17 -12.95
CA PHE A 78 12.52 3.11 -13.39
C PHE A 78 11.70 4.27 -12.84
N THR A 79 10.63 4.60 -13.57
CA THR A 79 9.63 5.59 -13.15
C THR A 79 8.25 4.95 -13.07
N GLN A 80 7.50 5.27 -12.02
CA GLN A 80 6.11 4.92 -11.79
C GLN A 80 5.81 3.42 -11.89
N ARG A 81 6.63 2.59 -11.24
CA ARG A 81 6.30 1.18 -11.02
C ARG A 81 5.29 1.06 -9.89
N GLU A 82 4.33 0.15 -10.02
CA GLU A 82 3.26 -0.02 -9.02
C GLU A 82 3.82 -0.56 -7.71
N ALA A 83 3.53 0.11 -6.60
CA ALA A 83 3.88 -0.34 -5.25
C ALA A 83 2.75 -1.16 -4.66
N ILE A 84 1.56 -0.55 -4.56
CA ILE A 84 0.31 -1.19 -4.15
C ILE A 84 -0.78 -0.76 -5.12
N SER A 85 -1.59 -1.72 -5.57
CA SER A 85 -2.78 -1.46 -6.38
C SER A 85 -4.02 -2.03 -5.71
N PHE A 86 -5.03 -1.18 -5.57
CA PHE A 86 -6.41 -1.54 -5.24
C PHE A 86 -7.17 -1.57 -6.56
N ASN A 87 -7.34 -2.75 -7.14
CA ASN A 87 -7.95 -2.93 -8.46
C ASN A 87 -9.48 -2.88 -8.38
N GLN A 88 -10.13 -2.52 -9.48
CA GLN A 88 -11.59 -2.34 -9.52
C GLN A 88 -12.38 -3.63 -9.25
N ASP A 89 -11.77 -4.79 -9.47
CA ASP A 89 -12.31 -6.12 -9.19
C ASP A 89 -12.13 -6.55 -7.72
N GLY A 90 -11.56 -5.69 -6.88
CA GLY A 90 -11.27 -5.98 -5.47
C GLY A 90 -9.92 -6.64 -5.23
N PHE A 91 -9.14 -6.93 -6.27
CA PHE A 91 -7.81 -7.51 -6.09
C PHE A 91 -6.82 -6.47 -5.56
N ILE A 92 -6.06 -6.82 -4.52
CA ILE A 92 -4.96 -5.99 -4.00
C ILE A 92 -3.61 -6.54 -4.47
N GLY A 93 -2.93 -5.78 -5.32
CA GLY A 93 -1.61 -6.09 -5.86
C GLY A 93 -0.48 -5.45 -5.05
N PHE A 94 0.65 -6.16 -4.96
CA PHE A 94 1.86 -5.70 -4.28
C PHE A 94 3.05 -5.87 -5.22
N ALA A 95 3.56 -4.76 -5.76
CA ALA A 95 4.77 -4.68 -6.59
C ALA A 95 5.07 -5.94 -7.41
N GLY A 96 4.12 -6.38 -8.26
CA GLY A 96 4.20 -7.69 -8.96
C GLY A 96 5.37 -7.84 -9.95
N TRP A 97 6.12 -6.77 -10.18
CA TRP A 97 7.34 -6.73 -10.97
C TRP A 97 8.61 -6.96 -10.14
N ALA A 98 8.51 -6.97 -8.82
CA ALA A 98 9.65 -7.02 -7.90
C ALA A 98 9.84 -8.42 -7.29
N SER A 99 11.07 -8.72 -6.84
CA SER A 99 11.38 -9.92 -6.07
C SER A 99 10.75 -9.85 -4.67
N SER A 100 10.62 -11.00 -4.00
CA SER A 100 10.06 -11.11 -2.65
C SER A 100 10.67 -10.12 -1.65
N ASP A 101 11.99 -9.92 -1.71
CA ASP A 101 12.72 -9.03 -0.79
C ASP A 101 12.35 -7.56 -1.01
N ASN A 102 12.13 -7.16 -2.27
CA ASN A 102 11.80 -5.80 -2.65
C ASN A 102 10.31 -5.49 -2.50
N VAL A 103 9.45 -6.50 -2.51
CA VAL A 103 8.02 -6.38 -2.21
C VAL A 103 7.78 -6.22 -0.70
N LYS A 104 8.65 -6.80 0.13
CA LYS A 104 8.46 -6.85 1.60
C LYS A 104 8.14 -5.50 2.27
N PRO A 105 8.82 -4.38 1.97
CA PRO A 105 8.49 -3.09 2.56
C PRO A 105 7.07 -2.61 2.21
N MET A 106 6.55 -2.97 1.04
CA MET A 106 5.18 -2.64 0.62
C MET A 106 4.17 -3.46 1.41
N ILE A 107 4.45 -4.74 1.62
CA ILE A 107 3.60 -5.62 2.44
C ILE A 107 3.61 -5.15 3.90
N ASP A 108 4.77 -4.89 4.48
CA ASP A 108 4.87 -4.47 5.88
C ASP A 108 4.13 -3.14 6.13
N ALA A 109 4.21 -2.19 5.18
CA ALA A 109 3.43 -0.94 5.23
C ALA A 109 1.91 -1.18 5.13
N PHE A 110 1.48 -2.07 4.24
CA PHE A 110 0.06 -2.41 4.10
C PHE A 110 -0.50 -3.07 5.35
N VAL A 111 0.26 -3.97 5.98
CA VAL A 111 -0.17 -4.65 7.21
C VAL A 111 -0.31 -3.66 8.37
N GLU A 112 0.67 -2.75 8.55
CA GLU A 112 0.56 -1.67 9.55
C GLU A 112 -0.65 -0.76 9.26
N TRP A 113 -0.96 -0.54 7.99
CA TRP A 113 -2.14 0.22 7.58
C TRP A 113 -3.48 -0.50 7.85
N VAL A 114 -3.52 -1.84 7.69
CA VAL A 114 -4.69 -2.64 8.08
C VAL A 114 -4.95 -2.52 9.58
N ASP A 115 -3.90 -2.58 10.40
CA ASP A 115 -4.03 -2.37 11.85
C ASP A 115 -4.54 -0.95 12.18
N TYR A 116 -4.00 0.08 11.51
CA TYR A 116 -4.46 1.47 11.61
C TYR A 116 -5.96 1.60 11.30
N LEU A 117 -6.42 1.03 10.19
CA LEU A 117 -7.82 1.06 9.80
C LEU A 117 -8.69 0.35 10.84
N ARG A 118 -8.33 -0.88 11.20
CA ARG A 118 -9.08 -1.68 12.18
C ARG A 118 -9.29 -0.92 13.48
N ASP A 119 -8.26 -0.25 13.97
CA ASP A 119 -8.32 0.44 15.27
C ASP A 119 -9.20 1.69 15.17
N HIS A 120 -9.12 2.47 14.08
CA HIS A 120 -10.04 3.58 13.84
C HIS A 120 -11.48 3.14 13.62
N PHE A 121 -11.72 1.99 12.98
CA PHE A 121 -13.08 1.45 12.79
C PHE A 121 -13.78 1.08 14.11
N LYS A 122 -13.01 0.69 15.14
CA LYS A 122 -13.56 0.36 16.46
C LYS A 122 -13.93 1.58 17.28
N GLU A 123 -13.37 2.74 17.01
CA GLU A 123 -13.63 3.97 17.77
C GLU A 123 -14.96 4.64 17.40
N PHE A 124 -15.56 4.31 16.26
CA PHE A 124 -16.82 4.88 15.77
C PHE A 124 -18.01 3.89 15.79
N ARG A 125 -17.87 2.76 16.50
CA ARG A 125 -18.91 1.73 16.68
C ARG A 125 -19.35 1.65 18.13
#